data_AF-A0A2H0KB77-F1
#
_entry.id   AF-A0A2H0KB77-F1
#
_cell.length_a   1.000
_cell.length_b   1.000
_cell.length_c   1.000
_cell.angle_alpha   90.00
_cell.angle_beta   90.00
_cell.angle_gamma   90.00
#
_symmetry.space_group_name_H-M   'P 1'
#
loop_
_entity.id
_entity.type
_entity.pdbx_description
1 polymer ?
#
loop_
_entity_poly.entity_id
_entity_poly.type
_entity_poly.pdbx_seq_one_letter_code
_entity_poly.pdbx_strand_id
1 'polypeptide(L)'
;MENDYTRYTFNQIFRENSDGSLTPIKAVQINGLVFGPDISFQKGVAFGGIDFHLYKNRDVAAKEENGILNIVGFFKEPATTNYAGPTS
;
A
#
# COMPACT_ATOMS: atom_id res chain seq x y z
N MET A 1 17.04 -0.74 -16.35
CA MET A 1 15.58 -0.73 -16.58
C MET A 1 15.02 0.23 -15.56
N GLU A 2 14.55 1.39 -16.00
CA GLU A 2 13.92 2.36 -15.10
C GLU A 2 12.64 1.72 -14.58
N ASN A 3 12.54 1.61 -13.26
CA ASN A 3 11.38 1.05 -12.62
C ASN A 3 10.25 2.08 -12.76
N ASP A 4 9.33 1.83 -13.69
CA ASP A 4 8.15 2.67 -13.94
C ASP A 4 7.10 2.48 -12.83
N TYR A 5 7.51 2.64 -11.57
CA TYR A 5 6.61 2.64 -10.42
C TYR A 5 7.00 3.75 -9.47
N THR A 6 6.00 4.30 -8.79
CA THR A 6 6.18 5.25 -7.71
C THR A 6 6.13 4.51 -6.38
N ARG A 7 7.03 4.87 -5.47
CA ARG A 7 7.04 4.36 -4.11
C ARG A 7 6.08 5.19 -3.26
N TYR A 8 5.12 4.53 -2.65
CA TYR A 8 4.18 5.12 -1.69
C TYR A 8 4.36 4.47 -0.32
N THR A 9 4.18 5.26 0.73
CA THR A 9 3.98 4.68 2.06
C THR A 9 2.61 4.02 2.13
N PHE A 10 2.46 2.98 2.95
CA PHE A 10 1.18 2.28 3.10
C PHE A 10 0.01 3.22 3.40
N ASN A 11 0.23 4.16 4.32
CA ASN A 11 -0.78 5.12 4.78
C ASN A 11 -1.19 6.16 3.71
N GLN A 12 -0.44 6.28 2.60
CA GLN A 12 -0.85 7.10 1.46
C GLN A 12 -1.83 6.38 0.54
N ILE A 13 -1.89 5.05 0.60
CA ILE A 13 -2.78 4.24 -0.22
C ILE A 13 -3.97 3.74 0.60
N PHE A 14 -3.76 3.36 1.86
CA PHE A 14 -4.77 2.79 2.73
C PHE A 14 -4.92 3.58 4.01
N ARG A 15 -6.17 3.71 4.47
CA ARG A 15 -6.54 4.20 5.79
C ARG A 15 -6.96 3.02 6.65
N GLU A 16 -6.40 2.91 7.85
CA GLU A 16 -6.91 2.01 8.88
C GLU A 16 -8.09 2.66 9.61
N ASN A 17 -9.23 1.97 9.63
CA ASN A 17 -10.43 2.39 10.34
C ASN A 17 -10.34 1.96 11.82
N SER A 18 -11.20 2.52 12.68
CA SER A 18 -11.19 2.25 14.12
C SER A 18 -11.44 0.78 14.49
N ASP A 19 -12.07 0.01 13.61
CA ASP A 19 -12.32 -1.43 13.76
C ASP A 19 -11.15 -2.31 13.27
N GLY A 20 -10.06 -1.70 12.79
CA GLY A 20 -8.90 -2.37 12.22
C GLY A 20 -9.08 -2.82 10.77
N SER A 21 -10.19 -2.48 10.11
CA SER A 21 -10.32 -2.67 8.67
C SER A 21 -9.50 -1.64 7.89
N LEU A 22 -9.06 -2.00 6.69
CA LEU A 22 -8.31 -1.13 5.80
C LEU A 22 -9.19 -0.67 4.64
N THR A 23 -9.26 0.63 4.41
CA THR A 23 -9.99 1.20 3.27
C THR A 23 -8.98 1.91 2.36
N PRO A 24 -8.96 1.65 1.04
CA PRO A 24 -8.08 2.37 0.15
C PRO A 24 -8.57 3.82 0.01
N ILE A 25 -7.65 4.77 0.01
CA ILE A 25 -7.95 6.21 -0.09
C ILE A 25 -8.32 6.58 -1.53
N LYS A 26 -7.78 5.84 -2.50
CA LYS A 26 -8.04 5.96 -3.95
C LYS A 26 -8.39 4.58 -4.51
N ALA A 27 -8.94 4.54 -5.72
CA ALA A 27 -9.13 3.27 -6.41
C ALA A 27 -7.77 2.57 -6.59
N VAL A 28 -7.67 1.31 -6.16
CA VAL A 28 -6.47 0.48 -6.31
C VAL A 28 -6.77 -0.73 -7.16
N GLN A 29 -5.82 -1.12 -8.02
CA GLN A 29 -5.89 -2.35 -8.79
C GLN A 29 -4.85 -3.33 -8.28
N ILE A 30 -5.27 -4.56 -7.96
CA ILE A 30 -4.39 -5.64 -7.52
C ILE A 30 -4.75 -6.90 -8.32
N ASN A 31 -3.77 -7.48 -9.02
CA ASN A 31 -3.96 -8.70 -9.83
C ASN A 31 -5.17 -8.62 -10.80
N GLY A 32 -5.42 -7.43 -11.38
CA GLY A 32 -6.52 -7.19 -12.31
C GLY A 32 -7.89 -6.93 -11.67
N LEU A 33 -8.00 -6.97 -10.34
CA LEU A 33 -9.20 -6.57 -9.60
C LEU A 33 -9.08 -5.11 -9.15
N VAL A 34 -10.10 -4.31 -9.42
CA VAL A 34 -10.17 -2.90 -9.01
C VAL A 34 -11.02 -2.77 -7.75
N PHE A 35 -10.47 -2.11 -6.74
CA PHE A 35 -11.13 -1.81 -5.47
C PHE A 35 -11.26 -0.30 -5.31
N GLY A 36 -12.49 0.16 -5.15
CA GLY A 36 -12.79 1.57 -4.90
C GLY A 36 -12.61 1.97 -3.44
N PRO A 37 -12.65 3.28 -3.15
CA PRO A 37 -12.52 3.82 -1.79
C PRO A 37 -13.68 3.47 -0.85
N ASP A 38 -14.75 2.87 -1.36
CA ASP A 38 -15.91 2.44 -0.56
C ASP A 38 -15.79 1.01 -0.04
N ILE A 39 -14.69 0.32 -0.35
CA ILE A 39 -14.45 -1.06 0.07
C ILE A 39 -13.55 -1.08 1.30
N SER A 40 -13.98 -1.82 2.33
CA SER A 40 -13.16 -2.08 3.52
C SER A 40 -12.68 -3.53 3.53
N PHE A 41 -11.37 -3.69 3.65
CA PHE A 41 -10.69 -4.97 3.82
C PHE A 41 -10.62 -5.30 5.31
N GLN A 42 -11.39 -6.28 5.75
CA GLN A 42 -11.29 -6.75 7.13
C GLN A 42 -9.98 -7.48 7.38
N LYS A 43 -9.54 -7.48 8.63
CA LYS A 43 -8.34 -8.17 9.07
C LYS A 43 -8.43 -9.67 8.77
N GLY A 44 -7.41 -10.21 8.10
CA GLY A 44 -7.36 -11.62 7.70
C GLY A 44 -8.05 -11.92 6.36
N VAL A 45 -8.58 -10.91 5.66
CA VAL A 45 -9.08 -11.09 4.29
C VAL A 45 -7.91 -10.90 3.31
N ALA A 46 -7.57 -11.97 2.59
CA ALA A 46 -6.56 -11.94 1.55
C ALA A 46 -7.21 -11.69 0.18
N PHE A 47 -6.73 -10.68 -0.56
CA PHE A 47 -7.18 -10.41 -1.92
C PHE A 47 -6.09 -10.80 -2.90
N GLY A 48 -6.41 -11.71 -3.83
CA GLY A 48 -5.41 -12.31 -4.70
C GLY A 48 -4.31 -13.06 -3.94
N GLY A 49 -4.62 -13.60 -2.75
CA GLY A 49 -3.66 -14.30 -1.87
C GLY A 49 -2.76 -13.40 -1.02
N ILE A 50 -2.97 -12.07 -1.04
CA ILE A 50 -2.18 -11.10 -0.28
C ILE A 50 -3.03 -10.56 0.88
N ASP A 51 -2.57 -10.77 2.11
CA ASP A 51 -3.12 -10.11 3.31
C ASP A 51 -2.40 -8.76 3.52
N PHE A 52 -3.10 -7.66 3.24
CA PHE A 52 -2.55 -6.30 3.34
C PHE A 52 -2.15 -5.90 4.76
N HIS A 53 -2.77 -6.49 5.79
CA HIS A 53 -2.42 -6.20 7.18
C HIS A 53 -0.99 -6.64 7.51
N LEU A 54 -0.43 -7.63 6.79
CA LEU A 54 0.97 -8.05 6.92
C LEU A 54 1.97 -7.03 6.34
N TYR A 55 1.49 -6.10 5.51
CA TYR A 55 2.31 -5.12 4.79
C TYR A 55 2.10 -3.68 5.27
N LYS A 56 1.34 -3.46 6.35
CA LYS A 56 1.03 -2.11 6.87
C LYS A 56 2.26 -1.26 7.22
N ASN A 57 3.40 -1.91 7.48
CA ASN A 57 4.67 -1.26 7.80
C ASN A 57 5.63 -1.24 6.61
N ARG A 58 5.14 -1.53 5.40
CA ARG A 58 5.96 -1.63 4.20
C ARG A 58 5.51 -0.59 3.19
N ASP A 59 6.47 -0.14 2.40
CA ASP A 59 6.15 0.71 1.28
C ASP A 59 5.60 -0.13 0.13
N VAL A 60 4.83 0.54 -0.70
CA VAL A 60 4.12 -0.02 -1.83
C VAL A 60 4.72 0.55 -3.09
N ALA A 61 5.08 -0.34 -4.02
CA ALA A 61 5.38 0.04 -5.39
C ALA A 61 4.06 0.03 -6.16
N ALA A 62 3.69 1.17 -6.75
CA ALA A 62 2.46 1.29 -7.52
C ALA A 62 2.62 2.21 -8.73
N LYS A 63 1.82 1.95 -9.77
CA LYS A 63 1.71 2.81 -10.95
C LYS A 63 0.36 3.51 -10.93
N GLU A 64 0.33 4.80 -11.21
CA GLU A 64 -0.94 5.52 -11.35
C GLU A 64 -1.34 5.51 -12.83
N GLU A 65 -2.47 4.88 -13.16
CA GLU A 65 -3.01 4.78 -14.51
C GLU A 65 -4.49 5.19 -14.47
N ASN A 66 -4.86 6.26 -15.19
CA ASN A 66 -6.24 6.77 -15.24
C ASN A 66 -6.88 7.03 -13.86
N GLY A 67 -6.08 7.45 -12.86
CA GLY A 67 -6.54 7.70 -11.49
C GLY A 67 -6.70 6.44 -10.63
N ILE A 68 -6.31 5.26 -11.14
CA ILE A 68 -6.26 3.99 -10.42
C ILE A 68 -4.81 3.67 -10.08
N LEU A 69 -4.55 3.31 -8.82
CA LEU A 69 -3.25 2.87 -8.34
C LEU A 69 -3.09 1.37 -8.55
N ASN A 70 -2.36 1.00 -9.59
CA ASN A 70 -1.98 -0.37 -9.90
C ASN A 70 -0.83 -0.82 -8.99
N ILE A 71 -1.14 -1.65 -8.00
CA ILE A 71 -0.18 -2.14 -7.01
C ILE A 71 0.69 -3.21 -7.67
N VAL A 72 1.97 -2.92 -7.88
CA VAL A 72 2.92 -3.85 -8.51
C VAL A 72 3.70 -4.67 -7.49
N GLY A 73 3.77 -4.23 -6.23
CA GLY A 73 4.39 -5.00 -5.15
C GLY A 73 4.60 -4.22 -3.86
N PHE A 74 5.22 -4.89 -2.88
CA PHE A 74 5.58 -4.33 -1.59
C PHE A 74 7.10 -4.42 -1.40
N PHE A 75 7.71 -3.35 -0.91
CA PHE A 75 9.12 -3.35 -0.55
C PHE A 75 9.35 -4.24 0.67
N LYS A 76 10.50 -4.94 0.73
CA LYS A 76 10.87 -5.77 1.87
C LYS A 76 11.26 -4.94 3.10
N GLU A 77 11.81 -3.76 2.88
CA GLU A 77 12.27 -2.85 3.90
C GLU A 77 11.42 -1.57 3.87
N PRO A 78 11.02 -1.02 5.03
CA PRO A 78 10.41 0.30 5.07
C PRO A 78 11.38 1.34 4.48
N ALA A 79 10.88 2.48 4.01
CA ALA A 79 11.76 3.60 3.65
C ALA A 79 12.73 3.81 4.81
N THR A 80 14.02 3.65 4.54
CA THR A 80 15.07 4.02 5.49
C THR A 80 14.89 5.51 5.74
N THR A 81 14.18 5.85 6.81
CA THR A 81 14.30 7.18 7.36
C THR A 81 15.74 7.27 7.82
N ASN A 82 16.55 8.03 7.08
CA ASN A 82 17.85 8.45 7.57
C ASN A 82 17.59 9.42 8.71
N TYR A 83 17.16 8.91 9.87
CA TYR A 83 17.34 9.63 11.13
C TYR A 83 18.84 9.55 11.41
N ALA A 84 19.56 10.57 10.93
CA ALA A 84 20.81 10.95 11.56
C ALA A 84 20.47 11.33 13.00
N GLY A 85 20.62 10.37 13.93
CA GLY A 85 20.56 10.67 15.36
C GLY A 85 21.59 11.76 15.71
N PRO A 86 21.40 12.50 16.82
CA PRO A 86 22.38 13.50 17.23
C PRO A 86 23.73 12.80 17.42
N THR A 87 24.73 13.22 16.66
CA THR A 87 26.12 12.83 16.88
C THR A 87 26.49 13.17 18.32
N SER A 88 26.84 12.15 19.10
CA SER A 88 27.36 12.31 20.47
C SER A 88 28.67 13.08 20.49
#